data_AF-A0A933WMQ6-F1
#
_entry.id   AF-A0A933WMQ6-F1
#
_cell.length_a   1.000
_cell.length_b   1.000
_cell.length_c   1.000
_cell.angle_alpha   90.00
_cell.angle_beta   90.00
_cell.angle_gamma   90.00
#
_symmetry.space_group_name_H-M   'P 1'
#
loop_
_entity.id
_entity.type
_entity.pdbx_description
1 polymer ?
#
loop_
_entity_poly.entity_id
_entity_poly.type
_entity_poly.pdbx_seq_one_letter_code
_entity_poly.pdbx_strand_id
1 'polypeptide(L)'
;MDYTIKIGGEAGQGIQTIGDTLARVFSRSGYHVFTHQDYESRIRGGHNFFQIRFSDKPVMSSRIKIDILVALDKESITLHEKELSDNGRIIYDSSALKQKHENQQFLDIPFVNLAAEHGGSKIMANTVATGAVLGMLGMEPGILLGIIKDTFGKKGEDIIKANVNAAVAGHDFSVKQCITCSFSAAPLAKPRMLIAGIDSIGLGAVVSGCKLYSAYPMTPSTGIMNYIAGKGEEYGIIVEQAEDEIAAINMALGASFAGVRAMTGTAGGGFALMVEGLSLSGMTETPIVIALGQRPAPATGFPTRTEQADLNFALYTSHGEFPRVIFTPGTPEQAFYLTNKAFDLAEKYQIPVIIMFDTYLSDSEWTFEGFDVSKLKNTEHRLRGEAMEKLSEYKRHALTESGVSPLAIPGESRHLVVTDSDEHDEEGHIVEDAETRIKMVNKRLFKKLPLIRQEIGPPVLHGGSKPDIVVAGWGSNYGVIRECVDTLSKNVKIAMLHFSEIYPFPSIDKFDYMKILNNAKLTICIENNATGQFARLMRAETGFEFKASINRFDGRPFLLEELLEEIDANIRRL
;
A
#
# COMPACT_ATOMS: atom_id res chain seq x y z
N MET A 1 3.07 -24.92 -8.79
CA MET A 1 4.37 -24.58 -8.17
C MET A 1 4.16 -23.41 -7.21
N ASP A 2 4.72 -23.37 -6.00
CA ASP A 2 4.56 -22.24 -5.07
C ASP A 2 5.74 -22.18 -4.11
N TYR A 3 6.72 -21.33 -4.43
CA TYR A 3 8.00 -21.25 -3.73
C TYR A 3 8.14 -19.96 -2.93
N THR A 4 8.75 -20.08 -1.76
CA THR A 4 9.13 -18.94 -0.91
C THR A 4 10.65 -18.83 -0.81
N ILE A 5 11.19 -17.64 -1.10
CA ILE A 5 12.60 -17.30 -0.93
C ILE A 5 12.71 -16.22 0.11
N LYS A 6 13.56 -16.40 1.13
CA LYS A 6 13.89 -15.36 2.11
C LYS A 6 15.36 -15.00 1.98
N ILE A 7 15.66 -13.72 1.89
CA ILE A 7 17.01 -13.18 1.98
C ILE A 7 17.13 -12.51 3.34
N GLY A 8 18.07 -12.96 4.16
CA GLY A 8 18.33 -12.40 5.48
C GLY A 8 19.74 -11.82 5.57
N GLY A 9 19.91 -10.77 6.37
CA GLY A 9 21.22 -10.22 6.70
C GLY A 9 21.16 -8.90 7.45
N GLU A 10 22.32 -8.27 7.55
CA GLU A 10 22.46 -6.93 8.11
C GLU A 10 22.08 -5.83 7.12
N ALA A 11 21.52 -4.73 7.63
CA ALA A 11 21.28 -3.54 6.80
C ALA A 11 22.58 -3.05 6.15
N GLY A 12 22.56 -2.94 4.82
CA GLY A 12 23.71 -2.58 3.99
C GLY A 12 24.36 -3.74 3.23
N GLN A 13 23.98 -5.00 3.48
CA GLN A 13 24.51 -6.16 2.75
C GLN A 13 23.85 -6.42 1.39
N GLY A 14 22.92 -5.57 0.95
CA GLY A 14 22.28 -5.68 -0.36
C GLY A 14 21.07 -6.61 -0.42
N ILE A 15 20.43 -6.91 0.73
CA ILE A 15 19.23 -7.75 0.85
C ILE A 15 18.14 -7.30 -0.11
N GLN A 16 17.77 -6.01 -0.06
CA GLN A 16 16.76 -5.42 -0.94
C GLN A 16 17.16 -5.52 -2.42
N THR A 17 18.43 -5.32 -2.76
CA THR A 17 18.91 -5.45 -4.15
C THR A 17 18.71 -6.86 -4.69
N ILE A 18 18.99 -7.89 -3.88
CA ILE A 18 18.75 -9.28 -4.26
C ILE A 18 17.24 -9.51 -4.39
N GLY A 19 16.46 -9.05 -3.40
CA GLY A 19 15.01 -9.14 -3.33
C GLY A 19 14.31 -8.60 -4.57
N ASP A 20 14.50 -7.30 -4.84
CA ASP A 20 13.89 -6.59 -5.96
C ASP A 20 14.31 -7.19 -7.32
N THR A 21 15.58 -7.60 -7.44
CA THR A 21 16.09 -8.18 -8.69
C THR A 21 15.43 -9.53 -8.96
N LEU A 22 15.37 -10.42 -7.96
CA LEU A 22 14.71 -11.72 -8.08
C LEU A 22 13.21 -11.55 -8.34
N ALA A 23 12.52 -10.66 -7.61
CA ALA A 23 11.10 -10.40 -7.82
C ALA A 23 10.82 -9.93 -9.27
N ARG A 24 11.67 -9.05 -9.82
CA ARG A 24 11.60 -8.64 -11.23
C ARG A 24 11.90 -9.78 -12.21
N VAL A 25 12.86 -10.65 -11.90
CA VAL A 25 13.13 -11.84 -12.74
C VAL A 25 11.89 -12.73 -12.80
N PHE A 26 11.28 -13.05 -11.66
CA PHE A 26 10.10 -13.92 -11.60
C PHE A 26 8.90 -13.29 -12.30
N SER A 27 8.67 -11.99 -12.10
CA SER A 27 7.60 -11.25 -12.76
C SER A 27 7.79 -11.18 -14.29
N ARG A 28 9.01 -10.90 -14.77
CA ARG A 28 9.34 -10.91 -16.21
C ARG A 28 9.29 -12.33 -16.80
N SER A 29 9.45 -13.36 -15.96
CA SER A 29 9.25 -14.77 -16.32
C SER A 29 7.77 -15.19 -16.28
N GLY A 30 6.85 -14.27 -15.96
CA GLY A 30 5.39 -14.47 -16.00
C GLY A 30 4.76 -15.10 -14.76
N TYR A 31 5.52 -15.29 -13.69
CA TYR A 31 4.99 -15.79 -12.41
C TYR A 31 4.20 -14.73 -11.67
N HIS A 32 3.25 -15.18 -10.86
CA HIS A 32 2.67 -14.35 -9.83
C HIS A 32 3.69 -14.18 -8.70
N VAL A 33 3.95 -12.93 -8.29
CA VAL A 33 4.92 -12.60 -7.24
C VAL A 33 4.24 -11.76 -6.18
N PHE A 34 4.52 -12.10 -4.94
CA PHE A 34 4.20 -11.31 -3.75
C PHE A 34 5.48 -11.14 -2.93
N THR A 35 5.81 -9.92 -2.53
CA THR A 35 6.97 -9.63 -1.67
C THR A 35 6.56 -9.11 -0.30
N HIS A 36 7.39 -9.37 0.71
CA HIS A 36 7.22 -8.87 2.07
C HIS A 36 8.59 -8.55 2.67
N GLN A 37 8.72 -7.40 3.31
CA GLN A 37 9.97 -6.95 3.90
C GLN A 37 9.82 -6.72 5.41
N ASP A 38 10.89 -6.99 6.14
CA ASP A 38 11.02 -6.73 7.57
C ASP A 38 12.38 -6.09 7.80
N TYR A 39 12.36 -4.83 8.24
CA TYR A 39 13.57 -4.09 8.54
C TYR A 39 13.43 -3.30 9.84
N GLU A 40 14.56 -3.06 10.49
CA GLU A 40 14.63 -2.26 11.70
C GLU A 40 14.72 -0.77 11.36
N SER A 41 14.33 0.09 12.31
CA SER A 41 14.55 1.54 12.22
C SER A 41 16.03 1.89 12.44
N ARG A 42 16.93 1.31 11.63
CA ARG A 42 18.39 1.45 11.68
C ARG A 42 18.95 1.53 10.26
N ILE A 43 19.94 2.40 10.05
CA ILE A 43 20.58 2.59 8.74
C ILE A 43 21.60 1.48 8.43
N ARG A 44 22.24 0.91 9.46
CA ARG A 44 23.21 -0.19 9.35
C ARG A 44 23.09 -1.16 10.52
N GLY A 45 23.40 -2.43 10.27
CA GLY A 45 23.30 -3.50 11.26
C GLY A 45 21.86 -3.91 11.57
N GLY A 46 21.70 -4.78 12.57
CA GLY A 46 20.41 -5.40 12.91
C GLY A 46 19.98 -6.42 11.87
N HIS A 47 19.09 -7.33 12.25
CA HIS A 47 18.58 -8.33 11.33
C HIS A 47 17.44 -7.77 10.48
N ASN A 48 17.55 -7.95 9.16
CA ASN A 48 16.54 -7.56 8.20
C ASN A 48 16.29 -8.74 7.26
N PHE A 49 15.08 -8.84 6.71
CA PHE A 49 14.81 -9.80 5.66
C PHE A 49 13.93 -9.24 4.55
N PHE A 50 14.09 -9.84 3.37
CA PHE A 50 13.22 -9.67 2.22
C PHE A 50 12.70 -11.05 1.82
N GLN A 51 11.39 -11.22 1.78
CA GLN A 51 10.75 -12.47 1.42
C GLN A 51 10.02 -12.30 0.08
N ILE A 52 10.22 -13.27 -0.81
CA ILE A 52 9.56 -13.37 -2.10
C ILE A 52 8.78 -14.67 -2.12
N ARG A 53 7.49 -14.61 -2.41
CA ARG A 53 6.69 -15.78 -2.75
C ARG A 53 6.31 -15.68 -4.22
N PHE A 54 6.54 -16.75 -4.98
CA PHE A 54 6.16 -16.78 -6.38
C PHE A 54 5.57 -18.13 -6.80
N SER A 55 4.65 -18.08 -7.76
CA SER A 55 3.87 -19.24 -8.17
C SER A 55 3.39 -19.12 -9.63
N ASP A 56 3.08 -20.27 -10.22
CA ASP A 56 2.32 -20.39 -11.47
C ASP A 56 0.83 -20.06 -11.32
N LYS A 57 0.37 -19.83 -10.09
CA LYS A 57 -0.98 -19.40 -9.72
C LYS A 57 -0.92 -18.10 -8.91
N PRO A 58 -2.03 -17.34 -8.82
CA PRO A 58 -2.06 -16.13 -8.00
C PRO A 58 -1.64 -16.39 -6.55
N VAL A 59 -0.72 -15.56 -6.05
CA VAL A 59 -0.28 -15.48 -4.64
C VAL A 59 -0.38 -14.02 -4.19
N MET A 60 -0.84 -13.82 -2.96
CA MET A 60 -1.34 -12.54 -2.44
C MET A 60 -0.95 -12.29 -0.98
N SER A 61 -0.30 -13.24 -0.32
CA SER A 61 0.18 -13.08 1.06
C SER A 61 1.51 -13.77 1.31
N SER A 62 2.16 -13.32 2.39
CA SER A 62 3.33 -13.99 2.97
C SER A 62 2.94 -15.30 3.67
N ARG A 63 3.94 -16.15 3.89
CA ARG A 63 3.82 -17.47 4.53
C ARG A 63 4.97 -17.70 5.50
N ILE A 64 4.78 -18.64 6.43
CA ILE A 64 5.85 -19.08 7.34
C ILE A 64 6.92 -19.86 6.58
N LYS A 65 6.52 -20.87 5.78
CA LYS A 65 7.47 -21.82 5.19
C LYS A 65 8.36 -21.19 4.12
N ILE A 66 9.66 -21.48 4.20
CA ILE A 66 10.71 -21.02 3.28
C ILE A 66 11.28 -22.21 2.50
N ASP A 67 11.38 -22.08 1.17
CA ASP A 67 12.02 -23.08 0.31
C ASP A 67 13.50 -22.76 0.05
N ILE A 68 13.86 -21.49 -0.07
CA ILE A 68 15.27 -21.06 -0.20
C ILE A 68 15.56 -19.93 0.78
N LEU A 69 16.51 -20.13 1.69
CA LEU A 69 17.04 -19.09 2.56
C LEU A 69 18.42 -18.64 2.02
N VAL A 70 18.53 -17.38 1.62
CA VAL A 70 19.80 -16.72 1.31
C VAL A 70 20.30 -16.04 2.58
N ALA A 71 21.27 -16.65 3.25
CA ALA A 71 21.82 -16.16 4.51
C ALA A 71 23.12 -15.36 4.28
N LEU A 72 23.06 -14.05 4.51
CA LEU A 72 24.21 -13.15 4.40
C LEU A 72 24.95 -12.99 5.75
N ASP A 73 24.35 -13.47 6.84
CA ASP A 73 24.93 -13.52 8.18
C ASP A 73 24.49 -14.79 8.95
N LYS A 74 25.01 -14.97 10.17
CA LYS A 74 24.66 -16.11 11.04
C LYS A 74 23.28 -15.97 11.68
N GLU A 75 22.85 -14.75 11.93
CA GLU A 75 21.59 -14.46 12.60
C GLU A 75 20.41 -14.91 11.73
N SER A 76 20.51 -14.71 10.42
CA SER A 76 19.55 -15.21 9.42
C SER A 76 19.32 -16.71 9.50
N ILE A 77 20.39 -17.50 9.62
CA ILE A 77 20.30 -18.96 9.79
C ILE A 77 19.59 -19.27 11.11
N THR A 78 20.08 -18.67 12.20
CA THR A 78 19.57 -18.91 13.56
C THR A 78 18.08 -18.63 13.69
N LEU A 79 17.59 -17.55 13.07
CA LEU A 79 16.19 -17.14 13.16
C LEU A 79 15.27 -17.96 12.24
N HIS A 80 15.74 -18.28 11.03
CA HIS A 80 14.86 -18.78 9.95
C HIS A 80 15.09 -20.24 9.56
N GLU A 81 16.09 -20.94 10.11
CA GLU A 81 16.28 -22.37 9.82
C GLU A 81 15.04 -23.22 10.18
N LYS A 82 14.36 -22.88 11.28
CA LYS A 82 13.11 -23.54 11.71
C LYS A 82 11.91 -23.30 10.77
N GLU A 83 12.00 -22.30 9.90
CA GLU A 83 10.96 -21.94 8.93
C GLU A 83 11.16 -22.71 7.62
N LEU A 84 12.27 -23.43 7.46
CA LEU A 84 12.61 -24.15 6.24
C LEU A 84 11.62 -25.29 5.96
N SER A 85 11.20 -25.41 4.69
CA SER A 85 10.39 -26.53 4.23
C SER A 85 11.19 -27.83 4.22
N ASP A 86 10.53 -28.98 4.16
CA ASP A 86 11.18 -30.29 4.20
C ASP A 86 12.26 -30.46 3.10
N ASN A 87 12.02 -29.86 1.93
CA ASN A 87 12.94 -29.85 0.80
C ASN A 87 13.74 -28.54 0.67
N GLY A 88 13.58 -27.64 1.64
CA GLY A 88 14.18 -26.32 1.59
C GLY A 88 15.70 -26.35 1.70
N ARG A 89 16.34 -25.31 1.20
CA ARG A 89 17.80 -25.15 1.17
C ARG A 89 18.23 -23.82 1.74
N ILE A 90 19.36 -23.81 2.44
CA ILE A 90 20.02 -22.61 2.93
C ILE A 90 21.29 -22.41 2.11
N ILE A 91 21.38 -21.29 1.40
CA ILE A 91 22.61 -20.87 0.72
C ILE A 91 23.33 -19.81 1.54
N TYR A 92 24.64 -19.99 1.70
CA TYR A 92 25.48 -19.12 2.52
C TYR A 92 26.93 -19.20 2.04
N ASP A 93 27.76 -18.22 2.44
CA ASP A 93 29.20 -18.22 2.16
C ASP A 93 29.97 -18.54 3.45
N SER A 94 30.56 -19.75 3.53
CA SER A 94 31.27 -20.18 4.74
C SER A 94 32.48 -19.32 5.09
N SER A 95 33.10 -18.68 4.10
CA SER A 95 34.23 -17.78 4.30
C SER A 95 33.80 -16.44 4.87
N ALA A 96 32.64 -15.93 4.42
CA ALA A 96 32.06 -14.69 4.93
C ALA A 96 31.54 -14.87 6.36
N LEU A 97 30.80 -15.97 6.60
CA LEU A 97 30.22 -16.26 7.91
C LEU A 97 31.26 -16.84 8.89
N LYS A 98 32.43 -17.30 8.43
CA LYS A 98 33.41 -18.03 9.26
C LYS A 98 32.77 -19.21 10.00
N GLN A 99 31.92 -19.95 9.29
CA GLN A 99 31.20 -21.12 9.79
C GLN A 99 30.94 -22.06 8.62
N LYS A 100 31.07 -23.36 8.83
CA LYS A 100 30.72 -24.39 7.83
C LYS A 100 29.70 -25.34 8.42
N HIS A 101 28.75 -25.73 7.60
CA HIS A 101 27.69 -26.67 7.94
C HIS A 101 27.82 -27.91 7.05
N GLU A 102 27.63 -29.09 7.62
CA GLU A 102 27.75 -30.37 6.90
C GLU A 102 26.40 -31.00 6.55
N ASN A 103 25.29 -30.42 7.05
CA ASN A 103 23.94 -30.85 6.74
C ASN A 103 23.64 -30.61 5.25
N GLN A 104 23.02 -31.59 4.59
CA GLN A 104 22.65 -31.51 3.17
C GLN A 104 21.76 -30.32 2.83
N GLN A 105 20.93 -29.83 3.77
CA GLN A 105 20.10 -28.64 3.54
C GLN A 105 20.94 -27.35 3.33
N PHE A 106 22.21 -27.36 3.74
CA PHE A 106 23.13 -26.23 3.60
C PHE A 106 23.98 -26.39 2.34
N LEU A 107 24.00 -25.33 1.53
CA LEU A 107 24.79 -25.25 0.32
C LEU A 107 25.78 -24.08 0.45
N ASP A 108 27.05 -24.42 0.59
CA ASP A 108 28.15 -23.47 0.69
C ASP A 108 28.50 -22.90 -0.69
N ILE A 109 28.12 -21.65 -0.92
CA ILE A 109 28.39 -20.92 -2.15
C ILE A 109 29.35 -19.78 -1.81
N PRO A 110 30.56 -19.74 -2.39
CA PRO A 110 31.56 -18.75 -2.06
C PRO A 110 31.28 -17.41 -2.77
N PHE A 111 30.17 -16.73 -2.39
CA PHE A 111 29.68 -15.50 -2.98
C PHE A 111 30.78 -14.45 -3.17
N VAL A 112 31.58 -14.23 -2.12
CA VAL A 112 32.61 -13.20 -2.12
C VAL A 112 33.76 -13.54 -3.07
N ASN A 113 34.16 -14.82 -3.12
CA ASN A 113 35.26 -15.24 -3.98
C ASN A 113 34.84 -15.26 -5.45
N LEU A 114 33.65 -15.78 -5.77
CA LEU A 114 33.10 -15.75 -7.13
C LEU A 114 32.93 -14.30 -7.63
N ALA A 115 32.48 -13.40 -6.75
CA ALA A 115 32.34 -11.98 -7.08
C ALA A 115 33.70 -11.32 -7.36
N ALA A 116 34.72 -11.62 -6.56
CA ALA A 116 36.07 -11.09 -6.77
C ALA A 116 36.73 -11.66 -8.03
N GLU A 117 36.60 -12.96 -8.30
CA GLU A 117 37.22 -13.65 -9.43
C GLU A 117 36.57 -13.28 -10.76
N HIS A 118 35.24 -13.29 -10.84
CA HIS A 118 34.53 -13.10 -12.10
C HIS A 118 33.99 -11.68 -12.31
N GLY A 119 33.64 -10.98 -11.22
CA GLY A 119 33.13 -9.60 -11.23
C GLY A 119 34.18 -8.55 -10.87
N GLY A 120 35.38 -8.95 -10.45
CA GLY A 120 36.47 -8.03 -10.08
C GLY A 120 36.26 -7.29 -8.75
N SER A 121 35.15 -7.51 -8.03
CA SER A 121 34.88 -6.86 -6.75
C SER A 121 33.94 -7.66 -5.85
N LYS A 122 34.25 -7.68 -4.56
CA LYS A 122 33.44 -8.33 -3.51
C LYS A 122 32.04 -7.72 -3.37
N ILE A 123 31.84 -6.47 -3.81
CA ILE A 123 30.54 -5.80 -3.74
C ILE A 123 29.47 -6.51 -4.59
N MET A 124 29.88 -7.32 -5.57
CA MET A 124 28.98 -8.08 -6.44
C MET A 124 28.55 -9.42 -5.83
N ALA A 125 28.85 -9.70 -4.56
CA ALA A 125 28.41 -10.91 -3.87
C ALA A 125 26.88 -11.09 -3.93
N ASN A 126 26.12 -9.99 -3.87
CA ASN A 126 24.68 -9.98 -4.07
C ASN A 126 24.25 -10.46 -5.47
N THR A 127 25.03 -10.12 -6.50
CA THR A 127 24.78 -10.52 -7.89
C THR A 127 25.07 -12.01 -8.09
N VAL A 128 26.13 -12.51 -7.45
CA VAL A 128 26.41 -13.95 -7.38
C VAL A 128 25.28 -14.69 -6.68
N ALA A 129 24.82 -14.20 -5.52
CA ALA A 129 23.70 -14.80 -4.77
C ALA A 129 22.41 -14.84 -5.60
N THR A 130 22.12 -13.77 -6.36
CA THR A 130 20.97 -13.71 -7.27
C THR A 130 21.07 -14.77 -8.37
N GLY A 131 22.23 -14.87 -9.03
CA GLY A 131 22.49 -15.89 -10.05
C GLY A 131 22.39 -17.31 -9.48
N ALA A 132 22.93 -17.51 -8.27
CA ALA A 132 22.89 -18.79 -7.57
C ALA A 132 21.46 -19.29 -7.36
N VAL A 133 20.57 -18.43 -6.83
CA VAL A 133 19.15 -18.75 -6.68
C VAL A 133 18.52 -19.20 -7.99
N LEU A 134 18.79 -18.52 -9.11
CA LEU A 134 18.26 -18.93 -10.42
C LEU A 134 18.80 -20.30 -10.87
N GLY A 135 20.09 -20.55 -10.65
CA GLY A 135 20.70 -21.85 -10.94
C GLY A 135 20.08 -22.98 -10.12
N MET A 136 19.75 -22.73 -8.85
CA MET A 136 19.03 -23.70 -8.01
C MET A 136 17.62 -23.99 -8.51
N LEU A 137 16.94 -22.99 -9.09
CA LEU A 137 15.59 -23.11 -9.64
C LEU A 137 15.55 -23.71 -11.05
N GLY A 138 16.73 -23.96 -11.66
CA GLY A 138 16.86 -24.39 -13.05
C GLY A 138 16.40 -23.33 -14.07
N MET A 139 16.51 -22.05 -13.70
CA MET A 139 16.10 -20.92 -14.54
C MET A 139 17.29 -20.34 -15.30
N GLU A 140 17.14 -20.21 -16.62
CA GLU A 140 18.15 -19.56 -17.48
C GLU A 140 18.38 -18.09 -17.06
N PRO A 141 19.64 -17.62 -17.02
CA PRO A 141 19.98 -16.30 -16.50
C PRO A 141 19.57 -15.13 -17.42
N GLY A 142 19.08 -15.39 -18.64
CA GLY A 142 18.86 -14.37 -19.67
C GLY A 142 18.04 -13.15 -19.22
N ILE A 143 16.96 -13.37 -18.45
CA ILE A 143 16.13 -12.27 -17.90
C ILE A 143 16.91 -11.45 -16.87
N LEU A 144 17.67 -12.10 -15.99
CA LEU A 144 18.54 -11.44 -15.02
C LEU A 144 19.60 -10.58 -15.72
N LEU A 145 20.23 -11.10 -16.78
CA LEU A 145 21.23 -10.34 -17.53
C LEU A 145 20.62 -9.10 -18.20
N GLY A 146 19.37 -9.19 -18.66
CA GLY A 146 18.61 -8.03 -19.15
C GLY A 146 18.37 -6.98 -18.06
N ILE A 147 17.95 -7.41 -16.86
CA ILE A 147 17.74 -6.49 -15.71
C ILE A 147 19.04 -5.81 -15.29
N ILE A 148 20.17 -6.53 -15.28
CA ILE A 148 21.50 -5.96 -14.97
C ILE A 148 21.86 -4.85 -15.97
N LYS A 149 21.61 -5.09 -17.26
CA LYS A 149 21.83 -4.08 -18.31
C LYS A 149 20.96 -2.84 -18.11
N ASP A 150 19.67 -3.02 -17.84
CA ASP A 150 18.72 -1.92 -17.58
C ASP A 150 19.18 -1.08 -16.36
N THR A 151 19.60 -1.77 -15.29
CA THR A 151 19.95 -1.14 -14.00
C THR A 151 21.26 -0.36 -14.07
N PHE A 152 22.28 -0.92 -14.74
CA PHE A 152 23.62 -0.34 -14.78
C PHE A 152 23.94 0.38 -16.11
N GLY A 153 22.98 0.54 -17.02
CA GLY A 153 23.14 1.19 -18.32
C GLY A 153 23.84 2.55 -18.26
N LYS A 154 23.50 3.38 -17.26
CA LYS A 154 24.11 4.70 -17.05
C LYS A 154 25.52 4.66 -16.43
N LYS A 155 25.97 3.51 -15.92
CA LYS A 155 27.27 3.33 -15.25
C LYS A 155 28.37 2.79 -16.17
N GLY A 156 28.04 2.39 -17.40
CA GLY A 156 28.98 1.98 -18.44
C GLY A 156 29.16 0.46 -18.60
N GLU A 157 29.68 0.07 -19.78
CA GLU A 157 29.78 -1.32 -20.25
C GLU A 157 30.63 -2.24 -19.35
N ASP A 158 31.72 -1.71 -18.76
CA ASP A 158 32.61 -2.53 -17.93
C ASP A 158 31.92 -2.98 -16.63
N ILE A 159 31.13 -2.10 -16.01
CA ILE A 159 30.34 -2.42 -14.82
C ILE A 159 29.25 -3.44 -15.16
N ILE A 160 28.62 -3.31 -16.33
CA ILE A 160 27.61 -4.26 -16.81
C ILE A 160 28.25 -5.64 -17.01
N LYS A 161 29.36 -5.72 -17.75
CA LYS A 161 30.07 -7.00 -18.00
C LYS A 161 30.50 -7.67 -16.70
N ALA A 162 31.03 -6.90 -15.76
CA ALA A 162 31.44 -7.43 -14.47
C ALA A 162 30.28 -8.04 -13.67
N ASN A 163 29.13 -7.36 -13.59
CA ASN A 163 27.93 -7.90 -12.94
C ASN A 163 27.36 -9.11 -13.69
N VAL A 164 27.36 -9.10 -15.03
CA VAL A 164 26.95 -10.25 -15.86
C VAL A 164 27.80 -11.48 -15.54
N ASN A 165 29.13 -11.32 -15.51
CA ASN A 165 30.04 -12.42 -15.21
C ASN A 165 29.83 -12.97 -13.78
N ALA A 166 29.63 -12.08 -12.80
CA ALA A 166 29.32 -12.49 -11.42
C ALA A 166 28.00 -13.27 -11.33
N ALA A 167 26.95 -12.82 -12.03
CA ALA A 167 25.66 -13.51 -12.07
C ALA A 167 25.76 -14.91 -12.68
N VAL A 168 26.44 -15.03 -13.83
CA VAL A 168 26.66 -16.33 -14.51
C VAL A 168 27.49 -17.27 -13.63
N ALA A 169 28.53 -16.77 -12.97
CA ALA A 169 29.35 -17.59 -12.08
C ALA A 169 28.54 -18.17 -10.90
N GLY A 170 27.68 -17.37 -10.28
CA GLY A 170 26.78 -17.84 -9.23
C GLY A 170 25.78 -18.89 -9.70
N HIS A 171 25.19 -18.65 -10.88
CA HIS A 171 24.27 -19.58 -11.54
C HIS A 171 24.95 -20.93 -11.82
N ASP A 172 26.06 -20.93 -12.54
CA ASP A 172 26.76 -22.15 -12.95
C ASP A 172 27.31 -22.94 -11.77
N PHE A 173 27.76 -22.25 -10.72
CA PHE A 173 28.17 -22.89 -9.47
C PHE A 173 27.00 -23.66 -8.84
N SER A 174 25.83 -23.02 -8.76
CA SER A 174 24.65 -23.62 -8.14
C SER A 174 24.11 -24.78 -8.96
N VAL A 175 24.06 -24.68 -10.29
CA VAL A 175 23.67 -25.81 -11.17
C VAL A 175 24.54 -27.04 -10.92
N LYS A 176 25.84 -26.87 -10.66
CA LYS A 176 26.77 -27.97 -10.39
C LYS A 176 26.64 -28.55 -8.99
N GLN A 177 26.31 -27.74 -7.98
CA GLN A 177 26.31 -28.17 -6.57
C GLN A 177 24.92 -28.55 -6.05
N CYS A 178 23.86 -27.99 -6.61
CA CYS A 178 22.47 -28.25 -6.24
C CYS A 178 21.92 -29.52 -6.92
N ILE A 179 22.73 -30.59 -7.04
CA ILE A 179 22.36 -31.82 -7.78
C ILE A 179 21.14 -32.51 -7.17
N THR A 180 20.96 -32.38 -5.85
CA THR A 180 19.82 -32.98 -5.11
C THR A 180 18.66 -32.01 -4.90
N CYS A 181 18.72 -30.81 -5.49
CA CYS A 181 17.65 -29.84 -5.37
C CYS A 181 16.48 -30.26 -6.25
N SER A 182 15.28 -30.27 -5.66
CA SER A 182 14.04 -30.66 -6.33
C SER A 182 13.28 -29.46 -6.92
N PHE A 183 13.90 -28.28 -6.92
CA PHE A 183 13.27 -27.07 -7.45
C PHE A 183 13.28 -27.07 -8.98
N SER A 184 12.16 -26.65 -9.56
CA SER A 184 12.06 -26.44 -11.00
C SER A 184 11.06 -25.33 -11.28
N ALA A 185 11.52 -24.28 -11.95
CA ALA A 185 10.71 -23.12 -12.34
C ALA A 185 10.91 -22.84 -13.84
N ALA A 186 10.13 -23.49 -14.69
CA ALA A 186 10.14 -23.21 -16.14
C ALA A 186 9.42 -21.89 -16.45
N PRO A 187 10.02 -20.96 -17.23
CA PRO A 187 9.42 -19.67 -17.56
C PRO A 187 8.00 -19.80 -18.15
N LEU A 188 7.13 -18.86 -17.78
CA LEU A 188 5.79 -18.72 -18.34
C LEU A 188 5.78 -17.69 -19.49
N ALA A 189 4.75 -17.74 -20.33
CA ALA A 189 4.78 -17.08 -21.64
C ALA A 189 4.66 -15.54 -21.61
N LYS A 190 4.14 -14.92 -20.55
CA LYS A 190 3.81 -13.48 -20.54
C LYS A 190 4.36 -12.77 -19.30
N PRO A 191 5.23 -11.75 -19.45
CA PRO A 191 5.66 -10.88 -18.36
C PRO A 191 4.48 -10.23 -17.66
N ARG A 192 4.61 -10.00 -16.36
CA ARG A 192 3.63 -9.28 -15.54
C ARG A 192 4.19 -7.94 -15.08
N MET A 193 3.32 -6.98 -14.82
CA MET A 193 3.69 -5.75 -14.11
C MET A 193 3.94 -6.10 -12.65
N LEU A 194 5.09 -5.72 -12.09
CA LEU A 194 5.38 -5.79 -10.66
C LEU A 194 5.30 -4.37 -10.09
N ILE A 195 4.49 -4.15 -9.06
CA ILE A 195 4.32 -2.82 -8.47
C ILE A 195 4.01 -2.91 -6.97
N ALA A 196 4.60 -1.99 -6.21
CA ALA A 196 4.33 -1.81 -4.79
C ALA A 196 3.03 -1.02 -4.54
N GLY A 197 2.43 -1.19 -3.36
CA GLY A 197 1.27 -0.39 -2.97
C GLY A 197 1.58 1.10 -2.91
N ILE A 198 2.75 1.47 -2.38
CA ILE A 198 3.17 2.87 -2.26
C ILE A 198 3.35 3.54 -3.63
N ASP A 199 3.96 2.83 -4.58
CA ASP A 199 4.14 3.30 -5.96
C ASP A 199 2.80 3.42 -6.69
N SER A 200 1.83 2.56 -6.36
CA SER A 200 0.49 2.61 -6.95
C SER A 200 -0.32 3.82 -6.47
N ILE A 201 -0.10 4.28 -5.22
CA ILE A 201 -0.66 5.55 -4.74
C ILE A 201 -0.01 6.72 -5.49
N GLY A 202 1.33 6.73 -5.61
CA GLY A 202 2.05 7.75 -6.38
C GLY A 202 1.60 7.81 -7.83
N LEU A 203 1.53 6.66 -8.51
CA LEU A 203 1.03 6.53 -9.88
C LEU A 203 -0.43 7.00 -10.00
N GLY A 204 -1.28 6.60 -9.05
CA GLY A 204 -2.66 7.05 -8.95
C GLY A 204 -2.78 8.57 -8.87
N ALA A 205 -1.92 9.22 -8.10
CA ALA A 205 -1.89 10.68 -7.99
C ALA A 205 -1.46 11.36 -9.30
N VAL A 206 -0.43 10.82 -9.97
CA VAL A 206 0.05 11.32 -11.27
C VAL A 206 -1.06 11.26 -12.33
N VAL A 207 -1.71 10.10 -12.50
CA VAL A 207 -2.76 9.93 -13.53
C VAL A 207 -4.03 10.72 -13.24
N SER A 208 -4.20 11.14 -11.99
CA SER A 208 -5.32 11.97 -11.54
C SER A 208 -5.08 13.46 -11.72
N GLY A 209 -3.94 13.84 -12.30
CA GLY A 209 -3.61 15.24 -12.57
C GLY A 209 -3.17 16.02 -11.34
N CYS A 210 -2.62 15.37 -10.31
CA CYS A 210 -1.96 16.04 -9.20
C CYS A 210 -0.86 16.97 -9.73
N LYS A 211 -0.83 18.23 -9.28
CA LYS A 211 0.19 19.23 -9.68
C LYS A 211 1.03 19.74 -8.51
N LEU A 212 0.60 19.50 -7.28
CA LEU A 212 1.41 19.78 -6.10
C LEU A 212 1.34 18.62 -5.10
N TYR A 213 2.50 18.14 -4.70
CA TYR A 213 2.66 17.23 -3.57
C TYR A 213 3.60 17.86 -2.55
N SER A 214 3.09 18.21 -1.37
CA SER A 214 3.90 18.75 -0.25
C SER A 214 3.84 17.78 0.92
N ALA A 215 4.99 17.41 1.49
CA ALA A 215 5.04 16.52 2.65
C ALA A 215 6.34 16.69 3.44
N TYR A 216 6.32 16.26 4.70
CA TYR A 216 7.51 16.01 5.50
C TYR A 216 7.84 14.51 5.46
N PRO A 217 9.10 14.10 5.20
CA PRO A 217 9.45 12.68 5.09
C PRO A 217 9.15 11.90 6.37
N MET A 218 8.20 10.96 6.30
CA MET A 218 7.91 10.03 7.38
C MET A 218 7.47 8.66 6.84
N THR A 219 8.15 7.59 7.29
CA THR A 219 7.81 6.19 6.95
C THR A 219 6.40 5.84 7.40
N PRO A 220 5.57 5.16 6.58
CA PRO A 220 5.88 4.64 5.23
C PRO A 220 5.56 5.60 4.06
N SER A 221 5.02 6.79 4.32
CA SER A 221 4.53 7.70 3.27
C SER A 221 5.58 8.31 2.33
N THR A 222 6.86 8.37 2.75
CA THR A 222 7.95 8.98 1.98
C THR A 222 8.10 8.37 0.57
N GLY A 223 7.73 7.10 0.37
CA GLY A 223 7.77 6.46 -0.95
C GLY A 223 6.90 7.17 -1.99
N ILE A 224 5.76 7.74 -1.59
CA ILE A 224 4.88 8.51 -2.49
C ILE A 224 5.60 9.76 -3.00
N MET A 225 6.28 10.48 -2.10
CA MET A 225 7.07 11.67 -2.45
C MET A 225 8.15 11.31 -3.48
N ASN A 226 8.91 10.24 -3.23
CA ASN A 226 9.97 9.79 -4.11
C ASN A 226 9.44 9.40 -5.50
N TYR A 227 8.32 8.68 -5.54
CA TYR A 227 7.69 8.28 -6.79
C TYR A 227 7.25 9.51 -7.61
N ILE A 228 6.51 10.44 -6.99
CA ILE A 228 6.00 11.63 -7.67
C ILE A 228 7.15 12.55 -8.07
N ALA A 229 8.17 12.73 -7.22
CA ALA A 229 9.35 13.53 -7.55
C ALA A 229 10.09 12.97 -8.78
N GLY A 230 10.24 11.64 -8.86
CA GLY A 230 10.82 10.96 -10.03
C GLY A 230 10.01 11.15 -11.32
N LYS A 231 8.77 11.62 -11.21
CA LYS A 231 7.85 11.93 -12.32
C LYS A 231 7.54 13.43 -12.46
N GLY A 232 8.09 14.27 -11.58
CA GLY A 232 7.71 15.68 -11.47
C GLY A 232 7.98 16.48 -12.74
N GLU A 233 9.16 16.33 -13.32
CA GLU A 233 9.53 17.02 -14.57
C GLU A 233 8.67 16.56 -15.77
N GLU A 234 8.45 15.24 -15.90
CA GLU A 234 7.71 14.63 -17.01
C GLU A 234 6.23 15.08 -17.03
N TYR A 235 5.61 15.23 -15.85
CA TYR A 235 4.18 15.54 -15.71
C TYR A 235 3.88 16.95 -15.19
N GLY A 236 4.90 17.78 -14.99
CA GLY A 236 4.78 19.15 -14.47
C GLY A 236 4.17 19.19 -13.06
N ILE A 237 4.72 18.40 -12.14
CA ILE A 237 4.28 18.30 -10.74
C ILE A 237 5.35 18.94 -9.86
N ILE A 238 4.93 19.88 -9.02
CA ILE A 238 5.78 20.46 -7.98
C ILE A 238 5.76 19.51 -6.78
N VAL A 239 6.95 19.09 -6.36
CA VAL A 239 7.11 18.30 -5.13
C VAL A 239 7.92 19.11 -4.14
N GLU A 240 7.29 19.45 -3.02
CA GLU A 240 7.89 20.25 -1.97
C GLU A 240 8.14 19.40 -0.73
N GLN A 241 9.40 19.32 -0.31
CA GLN A 241 9.75 18.77 0.98
C GLN A 241 9.62 19.87 2.03
N ALA A 242 8.44 19.94 2.65
CA ALA A 242 8.15 20.95 3.66
C ALA A 242 9.01 20.75 4.92
N GLU A 243 9.11 21.79 5.74
CA GLU A 243 9.86 21.80 6.99
C GLU A 243 9.23 20.95 8.10
N ASP A 244 7.90 20.80 8.07
CA ASP A 244 7.10 19.96 8.97
C ASP A 244 5.72 19.63 8.34
N GLU A 245 4.92 18.82 9.02
CA GLU A 245 3.59 18.43 8.56
C GLU A 245 2.55 19.56 8.58
N ILE A 246 2.74 20.60 9.40
CA ILE A 246 1.85 21.77 9.44
C ILE A 246 2.03 22.59 8.16
N ALA A 247 3.28 22.84 7.78
CA ALA A 247 3.63 23.49 6.52
C ALA A 247 3.16 22.65 5.34
N ALA A 248 3.36 21.33 5.37
CA ALA A 248 2.96 20.42 4.30
C ALA A 248 1.46 20.49 3.97
N ILE A 249 0.58 20.38 4.96
CA ILE A 249 -0.87 20.42 4.72
C ILE A 249 -1.31 21.80 4.24
N ASN A 250 -0.76 22.87 4.82
CA ASN A 250 -1.13 24.24 4.45
C ASN A 250 -0.64 24.64 3.04
N MET A 251 0.53 24.17 2.62
CA MET A 251 0.99 24.31 1.23
C MET A 251 0.05 23.60 0.25
N ALA A 252 -0.38 22.37 0.56
CA ALA A 252 -1.31 21.62 -0.28
C ALA A 252 -2.68 22.32 -0.38
N LEU A 253 -3.20 22.85 0.74
CA LEU A 253 -4.44 23.63 0.74
C LEU A 253 -4.31 24.93 -0.06
N GLY A 254 -3.20 25.66 0.11
CA GLY A 254 -2.92 26.87 -0.66
C GLY A 254 -2.86 26.59 -2.17
N ALA A 255 -2.21 25.50 -2.58
CA ALA A 255 -2.18 25.08 -3.98
C ALA A 255 -3.56 24.66 -4.50
N SER A 256 -4.35 23.96 -3.67
CA SER A 256 -5.72 23.61 -4.03
C SER A 256 -6.61 24.83 -4.19
N PHE A 257 -6.50 25.82 -3.30
CA PHE A 257 -7.18 27.09 -3.43
C PHE A 257 -6.76 27.82 -4.71
N ALA A 258 -5.47 27.79 -5.06
CA ALA A 258 -4.92 28.36 -6.29
C ALA A 258 -5.32 27.61 -7.59
N GLY A 259 -6.11 26.54 -7.50
CA GLY A 259 -6.76 25.93 -8.67
C GLY A 259 -6.17 24.62 -9.17
N VAL A 260 -5.26 23.98 -8.42
CA VAL A 260 -4.70 22.70 -8.80
C VAL A 260 -5.15 21.54 -7.91
N ARG A 261 -5.03 20.31 -8.41
CA ARG A 261 -5.16 19.11 -7.57
C ARG A 261 -3.90 18.97 -6.72
N ALA A 262 -4.07 18.96 -5.40
CA ALA A 262 -2.98 18.88 -4.45
C ALA A 262 -3.14 17.68 -3.51
N MET A 263 -2.00 17.15 -3.07
CA MET A 263 -1.94 16.02 -2.16
C MET A 263 -0.84 16.20 -1.13
N THR A 264 -1.03 15.63 0.05
CA THR A 264 0.03 15.47 1.06
C THR A 264 0.09 14.02 1.52
N GLY A 265 1.18 13.63 2.18
CA GLY A 265 1.37 12.30 2.74
C GLY A 265 2.04 12.36 4.10
N THR A 266 1.63 11.47 5.00
CA THR A 266 2.12 11.40 6.38
C THR A 266 1.85 10.02 6.98
N ALA A 267 2.08 9.88 8.29
CA ALA A 267 1.75 8.75 9.16
C ALA A 267 1.08 9.29 10.44
N GLY A 268 0.69 8.42 11.38
CA GLY A 268 -0.12 8.83 12.55
C GLY A 268 0.40 10.06 13.32
N GLY A 269 1.71 10.14 13.60
CA GLY A 269 2.29 11.27 14.34
C GLY A 269 2.19 12.62 13.60
N GLY A 270 2.49 12.63 12.31
CA GLY A 270 2.39 13.82 11.48
C GLY A 270 0.94 14.18 11.13
N PHE A 271 0.06 13.19 10.99
CA PHE A 271 -1.38 13.43 10.85
C PHE A 271 -1.96 14.16 12.07
N ALA A 272 -1.42 13.92 13.28
CA ALA A 272 -1.77 14.68 14.48
C ALA A 272 -1.39 16.16 14.40
N LEU A 273 -0.32 16.51 13.68
CA LEU A 273 0.07 17.90 13.42
C LEU A 273 -0.80 18.53 12.33
N MET A 274 -1.29 17.74 11.37
CA MET A 274 -2.15 18.22 10.28
C MET A 274 -3.60 18.52 10.69
N VAL A 275 -4.02 18.19 11.92
CA VAL A 275 -5.42 18.21 12.34
C VAL A 275 -6.08 19.59 12.19
N GLU A 276 -5.35 20.67 12.44
CA GLU A 276 -5.85 22.04 12.23
C GLU A 276 -6.06 22.34 10.75
N GLY A 277 -5.10 21.98 9.89
CA GLY A 277 -5.25 22.10 8.43
C GLY A 277 -6.39 21.23 7.88
N LEU A 278 -6.63 20.05 8.45
CA LEU A 278 -7.78 19.21 8.11
C LEU A 278 -9.11 19.92 8.45
N SER A 279 -9.19 20.58 9.61
CA SER A 279 -10.33 21.42 9.99
C SER A 279 -10.55 22.57 9.00
N LEU A 280 -9.46 23.25 8.63
CA LEU A 280 -9.47 24.35 7.68
C LEU A 280 -9.97 23.91 6.30
N SER A 281 -9.56 22.73 5.81
CA SER A 281 -10.08 22.15 4.56
C SER A 281 -11.59 21.98 4.60
N GLY A 282 -12.12 21.47 5.73
CA GLY A 282 -13.55 21.29 5.95
C GLY A 282 -14.32 22.62 5.98
N MET A 283 -13.79 23.63 6.67
CA MET A 283 -14.40 24.96 6.77
C MET A 283 -14.42 25.69 5.42
N THR A 284 -13.26 25.79 4.77
CA THR A 284 -13.08 26.51 3.50
C THR A 284 -13.58 25.75 2.27
N GLU A 285 -14.04 24.51 2.48
CA GLU A 285 -14.43 23.58 1.41
C GLU A 285 -13.32 23.46 0.35
N THR A 286 -12.06 23.39 0.80
CA THR A 286 -10.89 23.30 -0.08
C THR A 286 -10.55 21.82 -0.32
N PRO A 287 -10.69 21.30 -1.56
CA PRO A 287 -10.39 19.90 -1.88
C PRO A 287 -8.96 19.50 -1.51
N ILE A 288 -8.77 18.35 -0.88
CA ILE A 288 -7.43 17.81 -0.66
C ILE A 288 -7.44 16.28 -0.55
N VAL A 289 -6.39 15.64 -1.05
CA VAL A 289 -6.13 14.22 -0.82
C VAL A 289 -4.99 14.07 0.18
N ILE A 290 -5.20 13.25 1.22
CA ILE A 290 -4.22 13.00 2.28
C ILE A 290 -3.90 11.50 2.30
N ALA A 291 -2.64 11.14 2.07
CA ALA A 291 -2.17 9.77 2.27
C ALA A 291 -1.74 9.57 3.73
N LEU A 292 -2.44 8.69 4.45
CA LEU A 292 -2.15 8.32 5.84
C LEU A 292 -1.55 6.91 5.90
N GLY A 293 -0.23 6.83 6.00
CA GLY A 293 0.51 5.58 6.17
C GLY A 293 0.54 5.14 7.62
N GLN A 294 -0.33 4.19 7.97
CA GLN A 294 -0.43 3.63 9.31
C GLN A 294 0.79 2.78 9.66
N ARG A 295 1.20 2.86 10.92
CA ARG A 295 2.29 2.08 11.54
C ARG A 295 2.03 1.98 13.03
N PRO A 296 2.64 1.03 13.77
CA PRO A 296 2.39 0.90 15.20
C PRO A 296 2.65 2.20 15.95
N ALA A 297 1.66 2.59 16.75
CA ALA A 297 1.66 3.75 17.64
C ALA A 297 1.31 3.27 19.07
N PRO A 298 1.27 4.12 20.13
CA PRO A 298 1.26 5.59 20.17
C PRO A 298 2.65 6.25 19.94
N ALA A 299 2.64 7.57 19.77
CA ALA A 299 3.83 8.41 19.58
C ALA A 299 4.70 7.92 18.41
N THR A 300 6.01 7.74 18.61
CA THR A 300 6.90 7.21 17.57
C THR A 300 6.59 5.76 17.21
N GLY A 301 6.17 4.97 18.22
CA GLY A 301 5.88 3.55 18.11
C GLY A 301 6.96 2.77 17.36
N PHE A 302 6.56 1.98 16.36
CA PHE A 302 7.47 1.22 15.49
C PHE A 302 7.44 1.75 14.05
N PRO A 303 8.39 2.63 13.66
CA PRO A 303 8.36 3.31 12.38
C PRO A 303 8.36 2.40 11.13
N THR A 304 8.92 1.20 11.26
CA THR A 304 9.20 0.26 10.15
C THR A 304 8.35 -1.01 10.22
N ARG A 305 7.22 -0.94 10.92
CA ARG A 305 6.31 -2.08 11.19
C ARG A 305 4.89 -1.76 10.74
N THR A 306 4.03 -2.76 10.66
CA THR A 306 2.64 -2.60 10.18
C THR A 306 1.63 -2.62 11.32
N GLU A 307 0.65 -1.73 11.27
CA GLU A 307 -0.53 -1.72 12.14
C GLU A 307 -1.66 -0.95 11.46
N GLN A 308 -2.90 -1.25 11.83
CA GLN A 308 -4.14 -0.62 11.35
C GLN A 308 -4.90 0.04 12.51
N ALA A 309 -4.18 0.81 13.33
CA ALA A 309 -4.69 1.39 14.58
C ALA A 309 -5.11 2.87 14.47
N ASP A 310 -5.07 3.48 13.28
CA ASP A 310 -5.40 4.90 13.11
C ASP A 310 -6.83 5.15 12.60
N LEU A 311 -7.67 4.13 12.40
CA LEU A 311 -9.01 4.28 11.80
C LEU A 311 -9.89 5.26 12.58
N ASN A 312 -10.03 5.07 13.90
CA ASN A 312 -10.79 5.98 14.76
C ASN A 312 -10.17 7.38 14.78
N PHE A 313 -8.84 7.46 14.67
CA PHE A 313 -8.16 8.74 14.62
C PHE A 313 -8.51 9.50 13.33
N ALA A 314 -8.46 8.83 12.17
CA ALA A 314 -8.88 9.41 10.89
C ALA A 314 -10.38 9.76 10.85
N LEU A 315 -11.23 8.96 11.51
CA LEU A 315 -12.68 9.20 11.58
C LEU A 315 -13.03 10.43 12.42
N TYR A 316 -12.39 10.59 13.58
CA TYR A 316 -12.88 11.51 14.62
C TYR A 316 -11.94 12.66 14.96
N THR A 317 -10.73 12.70 14.39
CA THR A 317 -9.86 13.86 14.58
C THR A 317 -10.39 15.09 13.81
N SER A 318 -9.90 16.26 14.21
CA SER A 318 -10.40 17.62 13.90
C SER A 318 -11.45 18.13 14.88
N HIS A 319 -11.39 19.44 15.15
CA HIS A 319 -12.47 20.16 15.80
C HIS A 319 -13.55 20.52 14.77
N GLY A 320 -14.82 20.57 15.21
CA GLY A 320 -15.96 20.80 14.32
C GLY A 320 -16.38 19.58 13.49
N GLU A 321 -17.48 19.72 12.76
CA GLU A 321 -18.08 18.64 11.95
C GLU A 321 -18.13 19.03 10.46
N PHE A 322 -17.58 18.16 9.62
CA PHE A 322 -17.56 18.31 8.16
C PHE A 322 -17.41 16.94 7.52
N PRO A 323 -17.90 16.75 6.28
CA PRO A 323 -17.77 15.48 5.59
C PRO A 323 -16.32 15.23 5.19
N ARG A 324 -15.94 13.96 5.25
CA ARG A 324 -14.66 13.42 4.77
C ARG A 324 -14.90 12.05 4.17
N VAL A 325 -14.00 11.61 3.31
CA VAL A 325 -14.00 10.24 2.77
C VAL A 325 -12.75 9.52 3.24
N ILE A 326 -12.87 8.23 3.57
CA ILE A 326 -11.75 7.36 3.95
C ILE A 326 -11.75 6.12 3.07
N PHE A 327 -10.68 5.96 2.31
CA PHE A 327 -10.38 4.78 1.52
C PHE A 327 -9.23 3.99 2.14
N THR A 328 -9.34 2.66 2.07
CA THR A 328 -8.41 1.72 2.69
C THR A 328 -8.07 0.61 1.71
N PRO A 329 -7.30 0.90 0.63
CA PRO A 329 -6.95 -0.11 -0.36
C PRO A 329 -6.31 -1.34 0.30
N GLY A 330 -6.63 -2.52 -0.20
CA GLY A 330 -6.02 -3.79 0.22
C GLY A 330 -5.07 -4.39 -0.80
N THR A 331 -4.99 -3.82 -2.00
CA THR A 331 -4.07 -4.23 -3.06
C THR A 331 -3.49 -3.00 -3.77
N PRO A 332 -2.33 -3.13 -4.46
CA PRO A 332 -1.81 -2.04 -5.29
C PRO A 332 -2.78 -1.59 -6.39
N GLU A 333 -3.53 -2.50 -6.99
CA GLU A 333 -4.59 -2.15 -7.97
C GLU A 333 -5.69 -1.28 -7.34
N GLN A 334 -6.19 -1.65 -6.15
CA GLN A 334 -7.15 -0.82 -5.43
C GLN A 334 -6.54 0.53 -5.06
N ALA A 335 -5.27 0.59 -4.65
CA ALA A 335 -4.59 1.83 -4.31
C ALA A 335 -4.54 2.79 -5.50
N PHE A 336 -4.24 2.28 -6.71
CA PHE A 336 -4.24 3.06 -7.94
C PHE A 336 -5.63 3.67 -8.24
N TYR A 337 -6.68 2.85 -8.30
CA TYR A 337 -8.02 3.34 -8.65
C TYR A 337 -8.67 4.19 -7.55
N LEU A 338 -8.48 3.85 -6.28
CA LEU A 338 -9.03 4.61 -5.17
C LEU A 338 -8.31 5.94 -4.98
N THR A 339 -7.02 6.04 -5.34
CA THR A 339 -6.35 7.35 -5.42
C THR A 339 -7.01 8.24 -6.48
N ASN A 340 -7.32 7.69 -7.65
CA ASN A 340 -8.05 8.46 -8.67
C ASN A 340 -9.45 8.88 -8.24
N LYS A 341 -10.18 7.95 -7.63
CA LYS A 341 -11.47 8.25 -7.03
C LYS A 341 -11.36 9.32 -5.94
N ALA A 342 -10.29 9.31 -5.14
CA ALA A 342 -10.06 10.30 -4.08
C ALA A 342 -9.96 11.72 -4.64
N PHE A 343 -9.18 11.92 -5.71
CA PHE A 343 -9.10 13.22 -6.37
C PHE A 343 -10.44 13.67 -6.97
N ASP A 344 -11.17 12.76 -7.63
CA ASP A 344 -12.49 13.08 -8.19
C ASP A 344 -13.48 13.49 -7.08
N LEU A 345 -13.56 12.74 -5.98
CA LEU A 345 -14.48 13.04 -4.88
C LEU A 345 -14.07 14.30 -4.09
N ALA A 346 -12.77 14.50 -3.87
CA ALA A 346 -12.26 15.69 -3.19
C ALA A 346 -12.73 16.96 -3.91
N GLU A 347 -12.60 17.01 -5.24
CA GLU A 347 -13.03 18.17 -6.02
C GLU A 347 -14.55 18.22 -6.22
N LYS A 348 -15.19 17.08 -6.52
CA LYS A 348 -16.64 17.01 -6.75
C LYS A 348 -17.44 17.51 -5.55
N TYR A 349 -17.01 17.15 -4.33
CA TYR A 349 -17.72 17.52 -3.10
C TYR A 349 -17.03 18.62 -2.31
N GLN A 350 -15.82 19.03 -2.69
CA GLN A 350 -15.06 20.06 -1.99
C GLN A 350 -14.79 19.66 -0.53
N ILE A 351 -14.12 18.54 -0.36
CA ILE A 351 -13.87 17.89 0.93
C ILE A 351 -12.46 17.31 1.02
N PRO A 352 -11.95 17.04 2.23
CA PRO A 352 -10.79 16.18 2.40
C PRO A 352 -11.13 14.72 2.14
N VAL A 353 -10.25 14.02 1.42
CA VAL A 353 -10.30 12.57 1.21
C VAL A 353 -9.00 11.94 1.70
N ILE A 354 -9.12 10.94 2.57
CA ILE A 354 -7.99 10.25 3.20
C ILE A 354 -7.82 8.88 2.54
N ILE A 355 -6.62 8.59 2.06
CA ILE A 355 -6.20 7.27 1.61
C ILE A 355 -5.36 6.67 2.73
N MET A 356 -5.94 5.77 3.51
CA MET A 356 -5.24 5.06 4.58
C MET A 356 -4.65 3.76 4.06
N PHE A 357 -3.37 3.56 4.27
CA PHE A 357 -2.66 2.32 3.99
C PHE A 357 -1.80 1.98 5.20
N ASP A 358 -1.07 0.87 5.18
CA ASP A 358 -0.13 0.51 6.23
C ASP A 358 1.22 0.10 5.63
N THR A 359 2.25 0.01 6.46
CA THR A 359 3.60 -0.39 6.02
C THR A 359 3.59 -1.72 5.25
N TYR A 360 2.68 -2.65 5.55
CA TYR A 360 2.61 -3.91 4.83
C TYR A 360 2.16 -3.71 3.38
N LEU A 361 1.09 -2.94 3.11
CA LEU A 361 0.72 -2.62 1.73
C LEU A 361 1.77 -1.74 1.04
N SER A 362 2.39 -0.81 1.77
CA SER A 362 3.43 0.08 1.24
C SER A 362 4.56 -0.72 0.61
N ASP A 363 5.11 -1.67 1.37
CA ASP A 363 6.40 -2.30 1.07
C ASP A 363 6.24 -3.62 0.29
N SER A 364 5.01 -4.14 0.18
CA SER A 364 4.72 -5.36 -0.57
C SER A 364 4.51 -5.06 -2.05
N GLU A 365 5.19 -5.81 -2.91
CA GLU A 365 5.00 -5.78 -4.36
C GLU A 365 4.12 -6.94 -4.81
N TRP A 366 3.31 -6.66 -5.83
CA TRP A 366 2.37 -7.62 -6.40
C TRP A 366 2.48 -7.62 -7.92
N THR A 367 2.15 -8.76 -8.52
CA THR A 367 2.04 -8.88 -9.97
C THR A 367 0.63 -8.68 -10.50
N PHE A 368 0.51 -7.89 -11.56
CA PHE A 368 -0.73 -7.68 -12.31
C PHE A 368 -0.47 -7.80 -13.83
N GLU A 369 -1.52 -8.02 -14.63
CA GLU A 369 -1.41 -7.94 -16.09
C GLU A 369 -1.18 -6.50 -16.59
N GLY A 370 -1.49 -5.52 -15.74
CA GLY A 370 -1.52 -4.10 -16.05
C GLY A 370 -2.75 -3.46 -15.40
N PHE A 371 -2.80 -2.13 -15.34
CA PHE A 371 -4.00 -1.42 -14.89
C PHE A 371 -4.78 -0.89 -16.09
N ASP A 372 -6.10 -1.02 -16.02
CA ASP A 372 -7.02 -0.55 -17.04
C ASP A 372 -7.32 0.93 -16.84
N VAL A 373 -6.58 1.77 -17.57
CA VAL A 373 -6.70 3.23 -17.50
C VAL A 373 -8.06 3.74 -18.00
N SER A 374 -8.86 2.92 -18.70
CA SER A 374 -10.20 3.33 -19.16
C SER A 374 -11.22 3.45 -18.00
N LYS A 375 -10.90 2.88 -16.83
CA LYS A 375 -11.70 3.00 -15.60
C LYS A 375 -11.45 4.31 -14.84
N LEU A 376 -10.44 5.08 -15.22
CA LEU A 376 -10.09 6.32 -14.54
C LEU A 376 -11.10 7.43 -14.86
N LYS A 377 -11.35 8.27 -13.88
CA LYS A 377 -12.19 9.46 -14.01
C LYS A 377 -11.37 10.71 -13.77
N ASN A 378 -11.33 11.57 -14.79
CA ASN A 378 -10.64 12.86 -14.76
C ASN A 378 -11.62 13.97 -15.15
N THR A 379 -12.63 14.18 -14.31
CA THR A 379 -13.62 15.24 -14.48
C THR A 379 -13.07 16.56 -13.95
N GLU A 380 -13.17 17.64 -14.73
CA GLU A 380 -12.90 19.01 -14.26
C GLU A 380 -14.14 19.52 -13.51
N HIS A 381 -13.98 19.79 -12.22
CA HIS A 381 -15.05 20.29 -11.34
C HIS A 381 -14.91 21.78 -11.04
N ARG A 382 -13.76 22.38 -11.36
CA ARG A 382 -13.53 23.82 -11.19
C ARG A 382 -14.09 24.58 -12.39
N LEU A 383 -14.78 25.68 -12.11
CA LEU A 383 -15.26 26.58 -13.14
C LEU A 383 -14.11 27.43 -13.68
N ARG A 384 -13.95 27.44 -15.01
CA ARG A 384 -12.89 28.16 -15.73
C ARG A 384 -13.46 28.85 -16.98
N GLY A 385 -12.71 29.84 -17.50
CA GLY A 385 -12.97 30.46 -18.80
C GLY A 385 -14.39 31.01 -18.97
N GLU A 386 -14.99 30.79 -20.14
CA GLU A 386 -16.31 31.33 -20.48
C GLU A 386 -17.42 30.97 -19.48
N ALA A 387 -17.33 29.81 -18.83
CA ALA A 387 -18.32 29.39 -17.84
C ALA A 387 -18.35 30.32 -16.62
N MET A 388 -17.17 30.86 -16.24
CA MET A 388 -17.05 31.87 -15.20
C MET A 388 -17.47 33.26 -15.69
N GLU A 389 -17.05 33.66 -16.89
CA GLU A 389 -17.34 35.02 -17.40
C GLU A 389 -18.84 35.31 -17.58
N LYS A 390 -19.62 34.26 -17.88
CA LYS A 390 -21.09 34.36 -18.06
C LYS A 390 -21.86 34.56 -16.75
N LEU A 391 -21.23 34.37 -15.59
CA LEU A 391 -21.87 34.60 -14.31
C LEU A 391 -21.98 36.11 -14.05
N SER A 392 -23.18 36.58 -13.73
CA SER A 392 -23.39 37.96 -13.30
C SER A 392 -22.80 38.17 -11.90
N GLU A 393 -23.03 37.21 -11.01
CA GLU A 393 -22.61 37.15 -9.61
C GLU A 393 -21.99 35.80 -9.30
N TYR A 394 -21.03 35.78 -8.38
CA TYR A 394 -20.37 34.57 -7.91
C TYR A 394 -20.25 34.61 -6.39
N LYS A 395 -20.60 33.50 -5.75
CA LYS A 395 -20.60 33.29 -4.31
C LYS A 395 -19.87 31.98 -4.03
N ARG A 396 -18.66 32.05 -3.44
CA ARG A 396 -17.81 30.87 -3.20
C ARG A 396 -18.52 29.82 -2.35
N HIS A 397 -19.36 30.26 -1.41
CA HIS A 397 -20.10 29.41 -0.48
C HIS A 397 -21.63 29.46 -0.74
N ALA A 398 -22.04 29.62 -2.00
CA ALA A 398 -23.45 29.64 -2.41
C ALA A 398 -24.26 28.47 -1.81
N LEU A 399 -25.45 28.77 -1.28
CA LEU A 399 -26.38 27.78 -0.76
C LEU A 399 -27.07 27.05 -1.92
N THR A 400 -26.60 25.86 -2.27
CA THR A 400 -27.21 25.00 -3.30
C THR A 400 -28.03 23.88 -2.69
N GLU A 401 -28.86 23.20 -3.49
CA GLU A 401 -29.63 22.02 -3.05
C GLU A 401 -28.72 20.85 -2.66
N SER A 402 -27.64 20.64 -3.41
CA SER A 402 -26.64 19.60 -3.15
C SER A 402 -25.66 19.94 -2.03
N GLY A 403 -25.61 21.22 -1.62
CA GLY A 403 -24.59 21.74 -0.71
C GLY A 403 -23.22 21.97 -1.34
N VAL A 404 -23.04 21.62 -2.62
CA VAL A 404 -21.82 21.86 -3.39
C VAL A 404 -21.93 23.21 -4.08
N SER A 405 -21.05 24.15 -3.74
CA SER A 405 -20.98 25.46 -4.39
C SER A 405 -20.26 25.38 -5.74
N PRO A 406 -20.52 26.31 -6.67
CA PRO A 406 -19.57 26.61 -7.75
C PRO A 406 -18.15 26.84 -7.21
N LEU A 407 -17.14 26.17 -7.79
CA LEU A 407 -15.74 26.26 -7.37
C LEU A 407 -14.92 27.00 -8.43
N ALA A 408 -14.70 28.29 -8.24
CA ALA A 408 -13.84 29.10 -9.13
C ALA A 408 -12.39 29.15 -8.65
N ILE A 409 -11.51 29.65 -9.52
CA ILE A 409 -10.07 29.79 -9.27
C ILE A 409 -9.72 31.27 -9.12
N PRO A 410 -9.02 31.67 -8.03
CA PRO A 410 -8.55 33.04 -7.86
C PRO A 410 -7.72 33.51 -9.04
N GLY A 411 -8.02 34.71 -9.55
CA GLY A 411 -7.26 35.35 -10.65
C GLY A 411 -7.62 34.89 -12.07
N GLU A 412 -8.47 33.87 -12.25
CA GLU A 412 -8.90 33.42 -13.59
C GLU A 412 -10.12 34.19 -14.14
N SER A 413 -10.77 35.04 -13.34
CA SER A 413 -11.92 35.85 -13.78
C SER A 413 -12.02 37.16 -13.01
N ARG A 414 -13.01 38.00 -13.38
CA ARG A 414 -13.34 39.25 -12.65
C ARG A 414 -13.98 39.01 -11.27
N HIS A 415 -14.42 37.79 -10.98
CA HIS A 415 -15.12 37.47 -9.73
C HIS A 415 -14.13 37.29 -8.59
N LEU A 416 -14.49 37.83 -7.43
CA LEU A 416 -13.74 37.64 -6.20
C LEU A 416 -13.92 36.20 -5.71
N VAL A 417 -12.81 35.51 -5.41
CA VAL A 417 -12.81 34.20 -4.77
C VAL A 417 -12.20 34.38 -3.39
N VAL A 418 -13.03 34.31 -2.35
CA VAL A 418 -12.65 34.48 -0.96
C VAL A 418 -13.23 33.33 -0.15
N THR A 419 -12.47 32.90 0.85
CA THR A 419 -12.87 31.94 1.87
C THR A 419 -12.23 32.37 3.18
N ASP A 420 -12.91 32.12 4.29
CA ASP A 420 -12.41 32.43 5.62
C ASP A 420 -12.37 31.17 6.50
N SER A 421 -11.49 31.17 7.51
CA SER A 421 -11.41 30.13 8.54
C SER A 421 -12.50 30.26 9.60
N ASP A 422 -13.02 31.47 9.80
CA ASP A 422 -14.19 31.70 10.62
C ASP A 422 -15.46 31.21 9.91
N GLU A 423 -16.58 31.15 10.63
CA GLU A 423 -17.86 30.95 9.95
C GLU A 423 -18.11 32.13 9.00
N HIS A 424 -18.66 31.84 7.83
CA HIS A 424 -18.76 32.82 6.75
C HIS A 424 -20.10 32.76 6.03
N ASP A 425 -20.46 33.87 5.39
CA ASP A 425 -21.62 33.95 4.50
C ASP A 425 -21.35 33.31 3.11
N GLU A 426 -22.30 33.42 2.19
CA GLU A 426 -22.17 32.84 0.85
C GLU A 426 -21.02 33.46 0.02
N GLU A 427 -20.63 34.70 0.32
CA GLU A 427 -19.54 35.40 -0.35
C GLU A 427 -18.17 35.04 0.23
N GLY A 428 -18.14 34.47 1.43
CA GLY A 428 -16.93 34.04 2.13
C GLY A 428 -16.46 35.03 3.20
N HIS A 429 -17.30 35.97 3.63
CA HIS A 429 -16.96 36.94 4.68
C HIS A 429 -17.44 36.48 6.05
N ILE A 430 -16.69 36.84 7.09
CA ILE A 430 -16.92 36.42 8.49
C ILE A 430 -18.31 36.81 8.99
N VAL A 431 -18.97 35.89 9.68
CA VAL A 431 -20.25 36.09 10.36
C VAL A 431 -20.30 35.39 11.72
N GLU A 432 -21.12 35.92 12.63
CA GLU A 432 -21.37 35.31 13.95
C GLU A 432 -22.87 35.02 14.20
N ASP A 433 -23.74 35.24 13.21
CA ASP A 433 -25.17 35.06 13.39
C ASP A 433 -25.60 33.58 13.33
N ALA A 434 -26.57 33.23 14.17
CA ALA A 434 -27.02 31.85 14.33
C ALA A 434 -27.73 31.29 13.08
N GLU A 435 -28.41 32.13 12.31
CA GLU A 435 -29.18 31.69 11.15
C GLU A 435 -28.25 31.26 10.01
N THR A 436 -27.23 32.07 9.71
CA THR A 436 -26.21 31.75 8.70
C THR A 436 -25.41 30.54 9.12
N ARG A 437 -25.00 30.44 10.40
CA ARG A 437 -24.31 29.25 10.94
C ARG A 437 -25.09 27.96 10.67
N ILE A 438 -26.39 27.95 10.95
CA ILE A 438 -27.24 26.77 10.70
C ILE A 438 -27.27 26.42 9.21
N LYS A 439 -27.46 27.43 8.34
CA LYS A 439 -27.49 27.21 6.88
C LYS A 439 -26.17 26.65 6.35
N MET A 440 -25.05 27.18 6.81
CA MET A 440 -23.72 26.77 6.35
C MET A 440 -23.29 25.40 6.86
N VAL A 441 -23.60 25.04 8.11
CA VAL A 441 -23.41 23.67 8.60
C VAL A 441 -24.28 22.68 7.82
N ASN A 442 -25.55 23.01 7.60
CA ASN A 442 -26.45 22.19 6.78
C ASN A 442 -25.91 21.98 5.35
N LYS A 443 -25.37 23.04 4.75
CA LYS A 443 -24.71 23.00 3.45
C LYS A 443 -23.49 22.10 3.46
N ARG A 444 -22.50 22.38 4.32
CA ARG A 444 -21.20 21.69 4.32
C ARG A 444 -21.35 20.22 4.67
N LEU A 445 -22.24 19.87 5.60
CA LEU A 445 -22.38 18.51 6.10
C LEU A 445 -23.61 17.78 5.55
N PHE A 446 -24.80 18.18 5.97
CA PHE A 446 -26.00 17.36 5.83
C PHE A 446 -26.50 17.24 4.38
N LYS A 447 -26.29 18.26 3.53
CA LYS A 447 -26.64 18.21 2.11
C LYS A 447 -25.66 17.35 1.28
N LYS A 448 -24.36 17.38 1.62
CA LYS A 448 -23.33 16.63 0.88
C LYS A 448 -23.29 15.15 1.24
N LEU A 449 -23.42 14.80 2.53
CA LEU A 449 -23.15 13.46 3.03
C LEU A 449 -23.99 12.34 2.36
N PRO A 450 -25.31 12.50 2.12
CA PRO A 450 -26.10 11.50 1.40
C PRO A 450 -25.62 11.27 -0.04
N LEU A 451 -25.17 12.33 -0.71
CA LEU A 451 -24.64 12.25 -2.08
C LEU A 451 -23.29 11.55 -2.10
N ILE A 452 -22.40 11.86 -1.15
CA ILE A 452 -21.10 11.18 -1.01
C ILE A 452 -21.31 9.69 -0.74
N ARG A 453 -22.25 9.31 0.13
CA ARG A 453 -22.56 7.90 0.44
C ARG A 453 -22.96 7.10 -0.81
N GLN A 454 -23.61 7.72 -1.79
CA GLN A 454 -23.97 7.07 -3.06
C GLN A 454 -22.75 6.79 -3.94
N GLU A 455 -21.65 7.51 -3.76
CA GLU A 455 -20.40 7.26 -4.50
C GLU A 455 -19.61 6.09 -3.91
N ILE A 456 -19.83 5.77 -2.63
CA ILE A 456 -19.11 4.71 -1.94
C ILE A 456 -19.44 3.34 -2.57
N GLY A 457 -18.38 2.58 -2.84
CA GLY A 457 -18.42 1.23 -3.36
C GLY A 457 -18.79 0.22 -2.28
N PRO A 458 -19.52 -0.85 -2.62
CA PRO A 458 -19.80 -1.92 -1.67
C PRO A 458 -18.54 -2.73 -1.36
N PRO A 459 -18.51 -3.50 -0.25
CA PRO A 459 -17.43 -4.44 0.01
C PRO A 459 -17.31 -5.51 -1.08
N VAL A 460 -16.10 -6.00 -1.30
CA VAL A 460 -15.82 -7.10 -2.22
C VAL A 460 -16.19 -8.42 -1.56
N LEU A 461 -17.13 -9.15 -2.16
CA LEU A 461 -17.41 -10.54 -1.80
C LEU A 461 -16.49 -11.49 -2.58
N HIS A 462 -15.81 -12.38 -1.87
CA HIS A 462 -15.03 -13.47 -2.47
C HIS A 462 -15.40 -14.81 -1.82
N GLY A 463 -15.49 -15.88 -2.62
CA GLY A 463 -15.96 -17.19 -2.17
C GLY A 463 -17.44 -17.45 -2.48
N GLY A 464 -18.11 -18.29 -1.68
CA GLY A 464 -19.48 -18.71 -1.96
C GLY A 464 -20.53 -17.61 -1.73
N SER A 465 -21.58 -17.57 -2.57
CA SER A 465 -22.65 -16.55 -2.46
C SER A 465 -23.65 -16.77 -1.30
N LYS A 466 -23.62 -17.96 -0.68
CA LYS A 466 -24.44 -18.33 0.48
C LYS A 466 -23.57 -19.01 1.54
N PRO A 467 -22.66 -18.25 2.18
CA PRO A 467 -21.72 -18.82 3.14
C PRO A 467 -22.40 -19.13 4.48
N ASP A 468 -21.95 -20.18 5.17
CA ASP A 468 -22.23 -20.42 6.58
C ASP A 468 -21.28 -19.59 7.47
N ILE A 469 -20.08 -19.25 6.98
CA ILE A 469 -19.04 -18.50 7.69
C ILE A 469 -18.64 -17.28 6.85
N VAL A 470 -18.62 -16.10 7.45
CA VAL A 470 -18.14 -14.88 6.80
C VAL A 470 -16.93 -14.35 7.56
N VAL A 471 -15.84 -14.11 6.83
CA VAL A 471 -14.65 -13.44 7.35
C VAL A 471 -14.63 -12.03 6.76
N ALA A 472 -14.68 -11.01 7.61
CA ALA A 472 -14.62 -9.62 7.19
C ALA A 472 -13.27 -9.00 7.53
N GLY A 473 -12.79 -8.11 6.68
CA GLY A 473 -11.57 -7.36 6.92
C GLY A 473 -11.46 -6.14 6.01
N TRP A 474 -10.40 -5.38 6.20
CA TRP A 474 -10.15 -4.13 5.49
C TRP A 474 -8.65 -3.89 5.29
N GLY A 475 -8.31 -2.93 4.43
CA GLY A 475 -6.92 -2.57 4.15
C GLY A 475 -6.09 -3.77 3.67
N SER A 476 -4.81 -3.82 4.05
CA SER A 476 -3.82 -4.80 3.58
C SER A 476 -4.13 -6.27 3.93
N ASN A 477 -5.14 -6.54 4.76
CA ASN A 477 -5.60 -7.89 5.07
C ASN A 477 -6.30 -8.61 3.91
N TYR A 478 -6.57 -7.91 2.79
CA TYR A 478 -7.22 -8.49 1.60
C TYR A 478 -6.61 -9.83 1.17
N GLY A 479 -5.29 -9.85 0.93
CA GLY A 479 -4.62 -11.00 0.32
C GLY A 479 -4.63 -12.24 1.20
N VAL A 480 -4.28 -12.07 2.48
CA VAL A 480 -4.19 -13.18 3.43
C VAL A 480 -5.57 -13.76 3.76
N ILE A 481 -6.61 -12.93 3.92
CA ILE A 481 -7.98 -13.43 4.15
C ILE A 481 -8.47 -14.17 2.90
N ARG A 482 -8.23 -13.63 1.71
CA ARG A 482 -8.63 -14.26 0.46
C ARG A 482 -8.02 -15.65 0.29
N GLU A 483 -6.71 -15.80 0.51
CA GLU A 483 -6.04 -17.10 0.45
C GLU A 483 -6.52 -18.09 1.54
N CYS A 484 -6.85 -17.58 2.74
CA CYS A 484 -7.47 -18.39 3.79
C CYS A 484 -8.83 -18.94 3.33
N VAL A 485 -9.67 -18.08 2.74
CA VAL A 485 -10.98 -18.46 2.18
C VAL A 485 -10.81 -19.48 1.05
N ASP A 486 -9.88 -19.27 0.11
CA ASP A 486 -9.60 -20.21 -0.99
C ASP A 486 -9.16 -21.60 -0.49
N THR A 487 -8.48 -21.65 0.65
CA THR A 487 -8.03 -22.89 1.27
C THR A 487 -9.17 -23.59 2.00
N LEU A 488 -9.90 -22.87 2.86
CA LEU A 488 -10.95 -23.43 3.71
C LEU A 488 -12.24 -23.74 2.96
N SER A 489 -12.52 -23.05 1.84
CA SER A 489 -13.73 -23.26 1.03
C SER A 489 -13.85 -24.65 0.42
N LYS A 490 -12.77 -25.43 0.44
CA LYS A 490 -12.75 -26.84 0.03
C LYS A 490 -13.56 -27.73 0.98
N ASN A 491 -13.66 -27.34 2.25
CA ASN A 491 -14.26 -28.16 3.31
C ASN A 491 -15.48 -27.48 3.96
N VAL A 492 -15.54 -26.15 3.95
CA VAL A 492 -16.62 -25.38 4.60
C VAL A 492 -17.20 -24.31 3.67
N LYS A 493 -18.45 -23.89 3.91
CA LYS A 493 -19.08 -22.79 3.18
C LYS A 493 -18.64 -21.46 3.77
N ILE A 494 -17.53 -20.92 3.27
CA ILE A 494 -16.91 -19.69 3.76
C ILE A 494 -16.82 -18.64 2.64
N ALA A 495 -16.93 -17.37 3.02
CA ALA A 495 -16.69 -16.23 2.13
C ALA A 495 -15.99 -15.08 2.85
N MET A 496 -15.29 -14.25 2.08
CA MET A 496 -14.70 -13.00 2.53
C MET A 496 -15.60 -11.81 2.16
N LEU A 497 -15.75 -10.85 3.07
CA LEU A 497 -16.18 -9.49 2.77
C LEU A 497 -15.02 -8.51 3.04
N HIS A 498 -14.48 -7.89 2.01
CA HIS A 498 -13.39 -6.92 2.16
C HIS A 498 -13.86 -5.49 1.90
N PHE A 499 -13.57 -4.58 2.84
CA PHE A 499 -13.94 -3.18 2.77
C PHE A 499 -12.72 -2.34 2.40
N SER A 500 -12.73 -1.75 1.20
CA SER A 500 -11.72 -0.80 0.75
C SER A 500 -12.20 0.65 0.75
N GLU A 501 -13.49 0.86 0.96
CA GLU A 501 -14.11 2.18 1.11
C GLU A 501 -14.90 2.16 2.41
N ILE A 502 -14.42 2.86 3.44
CA ILE A 502 -14.90 2.67 4.82
C ILE A 502 -15.79 3.82 5.29
N TYR A 503 -15.50 5.05 4.87
CA TYR A 503 -16.25 6.22 5.32
C TYR A 503 -16.55 7.19 4.18
N PRO A 504 -17.80 7.71 4.02
CA PRO A 504 -19.01 7.28 4.71
C PRO A 504 -19.26 5.78 4.57
N PHE A 505 -19.92 5.16 5.55
CA PHE A 505 -20.08 3.71 5.57
C PHE A 505 -20.86 3.22 4.33
N PRO A 506 -20.42 2.13 3.65
CA PRO A 506 -21.06 1.65 2.42
C PRO A 506 -22.55 1.39 2.58
N SER A 507 -23.38 1.90 1.67
CA SER A 507 -24.81 1.58 1.65
C SER A 507 -25.08 0.14 1.20
N ILE A 508 -26.24 -0.39 1.56
CA ILE A 508 -26.72 -1.71 1.10
C ILE A 508 -27.43 -1.65 -0.26
N ASP A 509 -27.63 -0.46 -0.83
CA ASP A 509 -28.46 -0.25 -2.04
C ASP A 509 -27.83 -0.91 -3.28
N LYS A 510 -26.50 -0.87 -3.39
CA LYS A 510 -25.75 -1.49 -4.50
C LYS A 510 -25.52 -2.99 -4.26
N PHE A 511 -25.35 -3.39 -3.00
CA PHE A 511 -25.06 -4.76 -2.60
C PHE A 511 -25.44 -4.96 -1.14
N ASP A 512 -26.42 -5.83 -0.87
CA ASP A 512 -26.92 -6.13 0.47
C ASP A 512 -25.99 -7.12 1.20
N TYR A 513 -24.82 -6.61 1.62
CA TYR A 513 -23.85 -7.37 2.42
C TYR A 513 -24.37 -7.68 3.83
N MET A 514 -25.32 -6.90 4.34
CA MET A 514 -25.97 -7.14 5.64
C MET A 514 -26.76 -8.44 5.65
N LYS A 515 -27.47 -8.75 4.56
CA LYS A 515 -28.14 -10.05 4.42
C LYS A 515 -27.17 -11.23 4.45
N ILE A 516 -25.97 -11.08 3.90
CA ILE A 516 -24.94 -12.14 3.94
C ILE A 516 -24.47 -12.34 5.39
N LEU A 517 -24.13 -11.24 6.07
CA LEU A 517 -23.68 -11.25 7.46
C LEU A 517 -24.72 -11.83 8.42
N ASN A 518 -25.99 -11.42 8.30
CA ASN A 518 -27.07 -11.87 9.17
C ASN A 518 -27.45 -13.35 8.96
N ASN A 519 -27.26 -13.88 7.76
CA ASN A 519 -27.54 -15.30 7.47
C ASN A 519 -26.37 -16.23 7.85
N ALA A 520 -25.19 -15.69 8.11
CA ALA A 520 -24.01 -16.48 8.47
C ALA A 520 -24.12 -17.03 9.91
N LYS A 521 -23.75 -18.29 10.07
CA LYS A 521 -23.66 -18.96 11.39
C LYS A 521 -22.49 -18.44 12.20
N LEU A 522 -21.40 -18.05 11.55
CA LEU A 522 -20.23 -17.42 12.16
C LEU A 522 -19.80 -16.21 11.34
N THR A 523 -19.52 -15.11 12.02
CA THR A 523 -18.91 -13.91 11.43
C THR A 523 -17.67 -13.55 12.23
N ILE A 524 -16.55 -13.38 11.53
CA ILE A 524 -15.25 -13.09 12.13
C ILE A 524 -14.71 -11.80 11.54
N CYS A 525 -14.32 -10.83 12.37
CA CYS A 525 -13.58 -9.64 11.92
C CYS A 525 -12.08 -9.84 12.10
N ILE A 526 -11.28 -9.57 11.05
CA ILE A 526 -9.82 -9.65 11.08
C ILE A 526 -9.23 -8.24 11.03
N GLU A 527 -8.44 -7.87 12.02
CA GLU A 527 -7.85 -6.52 12.10
C GLU A 527 -6.43 -6.53 12.65
N ASN A 528 -5.56 -5.66 12.12
CA ASN A 528 -4.25 -5.39 12.72
C ASN A 528 -4.31 -4.26 13.75
N ASN A 529 -5.20 -4.37 14.75
CA ASN A 529 -5.23 -3.45 15.89
C ASN A 529 -5.81 -4.16 17.13
N ALA A 530 -5.52 -3.63 18.31
CA ALA A 530 -5.92 -4.27 19.57
C ALA A 530 -7.43 -4.25 19.84
N THR A 531 -8.16 -3.25 19.36
CA THR A 531 -9.51 -2.94 19.83
C THR A 531 -10.64 -3.34 18.89
N GLY A 532 -10.33 -3.77 17.67
CA GLY A 532 -11.32 -4.03 16.61
C GLY A 532 -12.01 -2.75 16.17
N GLN A 533 -11.25 -1.78 15.66
CA GLN A 533 -11.79 -0.45 15.31
C GLN A 533 -12.85 -0.53 14.20
N PHE A 534 -12.63 -1.33 13.17
CA PHE A 534 -13.60 -1.54 12.10
C PHE A 534 -14.83 -2.30 12.60
N ALA A 535 -14.67 -3.33 13.44
CA ALA A 535 -15.80 -4.02 14.05
C ALA A 535 -16.69 -3.06 14.88
N ARG A 536 -16.09 -2.10 15.59
CA ARG A 536 -16.81 -1.07 16.34
C ARG A 536 -17.53 -0.08 15.42
N LEU A 537 -16.88 0.35 14.34
CA LEU A 537 -17.51 1.20 13.32
C LEU A 537 -18.72 0.50 12.69
N MET A 538 -18.56 -0.76 12.26
CA MET A 538 -19.64 -1.58 11.71
C MET A 538 -20.84 -1.62 12.67
N ARG A 539 -20.59 -1.83 13.97
CA ARG A 539 -21.64 -1.81 14.99
C ARG A 539 -22.30 -0.43 15.12
N ALA A 540 -21.51 0.64 15.12
CA ALA A 540 -22.04 2.00 15.24
C ALA A 540 -22.92 2.40 14.03
N GLU A 541 -22.51 2.02 12.82
CA GLU A 541 -23.17 2.42 11.57
C GLU A 541 -24.35 1.52 11.19
N THR A 542 -24.36 0.24 11.63
CA THR A 542 -25.34 -0.75 11.16
C THR A 542 -26.06 -1.51 12.28
N GLY A 543 -25.58 -1.42 13.52
CA GLY A 543 -26.03 -2.26 14.63
C GLY A 543 -25.51 -3.70 14.59
N PHE A 544 -24.77 -4.11 13.56
CA PHE A 544 -24.24 -5.46 13.42
C PHE A 544 -23.04 -5.71 14.35
N GLU A 545 -23.04 -6.87 15.02
CA GLU A 545 -21.94 -7.31 15.88
C GLU A 545 -21.35 -8.61 15.33
N PHE A 546 -20.03 -8.62 15.12
CA PHE A 546 -19.31 -9.83 14.74
C PHE A 546 -19.31 -10.83 15.90
N LYS A 547 -19.47 -12.11 15.59
CA LYS A 547 -19.48 -13.20 16.60
C LYS A 547 -18.09 -13.49 17.16
N ALA A 548 -17.05 -13.20 16.40
CA ALA A 548 -15.66 -13.32 16.81
C ALA A 548 -14.79 -12.23 16.17
N SER A 549 -13.63 -11.97 16.78
CA SER A 549 -12.58 -11.12 16.21
C SER A 549 -11.24 -11.81 16.33
N ILE A 550 -10.39 -11.62 15.32
CA ILE A 550 -8.98 -12.02 15.30
C ILE A 550 -8.18 -10.74 15.11
N ASN A 551 -7.45 -10.36 16.17
CA ASN A 551 -6.77 -9.08 16.26
C ASN A 551 -5.27 -9.31 16.42
N ARG A 552 -4.44 -8.59 15.67
CA ARG A 552 -2.98 -8.61 15.78
C ARG A 552 -2.40 -7.20 15.93
N PHE A 553 -1.47 -7.02 16.86
CA PHE A 553 -0.92 -5.71 17.25
C PHE A 553 0.53 -5.82 17.71
N ASP A 554 1.28 -6.79 17.18
CA ASP A 554 2.71 -7.01 17.45
C ASP A 554 3.63 -6.31 16.41
N GLY A 555 3.04 -5.50 15.53
CA GLY A 555 3.74 -4.83 14.44
C GLY A 555 4.03 -5.72 13.22
N ARG A 556 3.51 -6.95 13.17
CA ARG A 556 3.69 -7.88 12.04
C ARG A 556 2.38 -8.14 11.29
N PRO A 557 2.45 -8.43 9.98
CA PRO A 557 1.28 -8.86 9.23
C PRO A 557 0.85 -10.26 9.67
N PHE A 558 -0.38 -10.64 9.36
CA PHE A 558 -0.78 -12.04 9.44
C PHE A 558 -0.03 -12.86 8.37
N LEU A 559 0.52 -14.00 8.77
CA LEU A 559 1.00 -15.02 7.83
C LEU A 559 -0.14 -16.00 7.52
N LEU A 560 -0.12 -16.57 6.31
CA LEU A 560 -1.19 -17.43 5.82
C LEU A 560 -1.51 -18.59 6.77
N GLU A 561 -0.49 -19.34 7.19
CA GLU A 561 -0.67 -20.52 8.05
C GLU A 561 -1.22 -20.14 9.43
N GLU A 562 -0.75 -19.03 10.01
CA GLU A 562 -1.22 -18.54 11.32
C GLU A 562 -2.70 -18.16 11.27
N LEU A 563 -3.10 -17.38 10.26
CA LEU A 563 -4.49 -16.95 10.13
C LEU A 563 -5.43 -18.12 9.80
N LEU A 564 -4.96 -19.09 9.01
CA LEU A 564 -5.68 -20.33 8.74
C LEU A 564 -5.99 -21.08 10.04
N GLU A 565 -5.00 -21.25 10.90
CA GLU A 565 -5.15 -21.93 12.19
C GLU A 565 -6.13 -21.18 13.10
N GLU A 566 -6.05 -19.85 13.17
CA GLU A 566 -6.96 -19.05 13.98
C GLU A 566 -8.41 -19.08 13.48
N ILE A 567 -8.63 -19.01 12.16
CA ILE A 567 -9.97 -19.14 11.59
C ILE A 567 -10.53 -20.55 11.83
N ASP A 568 -9.73 -21.59 11.59
CA ASP A 568 -10.16 -22.98 11.80
C ASP A 568 -10.48 -23.26 13.28
N ALA A 569 -9.70 -22.70 14.22
CA ALA A 569 -9.99 -22.78 15.65
C ALA A 569 -11.34 -22.14 16.01
N ASN A 570 -11.72 -21.02 15.38
CA ASN A 570 -13.04 -20.42 15.58
C ASN A 570 -14.16 -21.24 14.94
N ILE A 571 -13.93 -21.84 13.77
CA ILE A 571 -14.90 -22.72 13.11
C ILE A 571 -15.19 -23.95 13.97
N ARG A 572 -14.17 -24.56 14.57
CA ARG A 572 -14.34 -25.74 15.45
C ARG A 572 -15.08 -25.46 16.76
N ARG A 573 -15.27 -24.18 17.13
CA ARG A 573 -16.05 -23.77 18.30
C ARG A 573 -17.56 -23.62 18.01
N LEU A 574 -17.97 -23.66 16.74
CA LEU A 574 -19.37 -23.76 16.31
C LEU A 574 -19.91 -25.17 16.55
#